data_AF-K9XYA1-F1
#
_entry.id   AF-K9XYA1-F1
#
_cell.length_a   1.000
_cell.length_b   1.000
_cell.length_c   1.000
_cell.angle_alpha   90.00
_cell.angle_beta   90.00
_cell.angle_gamma   90.00
#
_symmetry.space_group_name_H-M   'P 1'
#
loop_
_entity.id
_entity.type
_entity.pdbx_description
1 polymer ?
#
loop_
_entity_poly.entity_id
_entity_poly.type
_entity_poly.pdbx_seq_one_letter_code
_entity_poly.pdbx_strand_id
1 'polypeptide(L)' 'MIVHTATIVLKIAKIQQKIIYLEYQNSILTKEKEEKLRQLKQTELNLRQNYHID' A
#
# COMPACT_ATOMS: atom_id res chain seq x y z
N MET A 1 -2.19 -11.17 20.55
CA MET A 1 -1.20 -11.05 19.45
C MET A 1 -1.80 -11.30 18.07
N ILE A 2 -2.56 -12.37 17.84
CA ILE A 2 -3.11 -12.76 16.52
C ILE A 2 -3.99 -11.67 15.85
N VAL A 3 -4.82 -10.98 16.63
CA VAL A 3 -5.76 -9.95 16.13
C VAL A 3 -5.04 -8.73 15.55
N HIS A 4 -3.86 -8.38 16.08
CA HIS A 4 -3.05 -7.28 15.56
C HIS A 4 -2.48 -7.61 14.19
N THR A 5 -1.92 -8.81 14.01
CA THR A 5 -1.38 -9.24 12.70
C THR A 5 -2.47 -9.27 11.63
N ALA A 6 -3.66 -9.81 11.93
CA ALA A 6 -4.79 -9.81 10.99
C ALA A 6 -5.22 -8.38 10.59
N THR A 7 -5.18 -7.43 11.54
CA THR A 7 -5.49 -6.02 11.28
C THR A 7 -4.45 -5.37 10.36
N ILE A 8 -3.17 -5.69 10.54
CA ILE A 8 -2.09 -5.16 9.69
C ILE A 8 -2.17 -5.74 8.28
N VAL A 9 -2.40 -7.06 8.14
CA VAL A 9 -2.59 -7.69 6.83
C VAL A 9 -3.76 -7.05 6.08
N LEU A 10 -4.87 -6.75 6.76
CA LEU A 10 -6.00 -6.06 6.15
C LEU A 10 -5.68 -4.61 5.74
N LYS A 11 -4.82 -3.91 6.49
CA LYS A 11 -4.31 -2.59 6.10
C LYS A 11 -3.42 -2.67 4.86
N ILE A 12 -2.52 -3.66 4.80
CA ILE A 12 -1.65 -3.90 3.63
C ILE A 12 -2.51 -4.19 2.39
N ALA A 13 -3.50 -5.07 2.49
CA ALA A 13 -4.41 -5.39 1.38
C ALA A 13 -5.16 -4.14 0.85
N LYS A 14 -5.61 -3.25 1.75
CA LYS A 14 -6.24 -1.98 1.36
C LYS A 14 -5.27 -1.02 0.66
N ILE A 15 -4.00 -1.00 1.06
CA ILE A 15 -2.97 -0.18 0.40
C ILE A 15 -2.69 -0.73 -1.00
N GLN A 16 -2.53 -2.05 -1.15
CA GLN A 16 -2.34 -2.71 -2.44
C GLN A 16 -3.51 -2.45 -3.40
N GLN A 17 -4.75 -2.53 -2.92
CA GLN A 17 -5.93 -2.23 -3.73
C GLN A 17 -5.91 -0.77 -4.25
N LYS A 18 -5.48 0.19 -3.42
CA LYS A 18 -5.33 1.59 -3.85
C LYS A 18 -4.21 1.79 -4.86
N ILE A 19 -3.09 1.09 -4.70
CA ILE A 19 -1.97 1.11 -5.66
C ILE A 19 -2.47 0.61 -7.02
N ILE A 20 -3.11 -0.56 -7.05
CA ILE A 20 -3.65 -1.16 -8.29
C ILE A 20 -4.68 -0.23 -8.94
N TYR A 21 -5.60 0.35 -8.14
CA TYR A 21 -6.58 1.29 -8.65
C TYR A 21 -5.93 2.55 -9.26
N LEU A 22 -4.90 3.09 -8.61
CA LEU A 22 -4.16 4.25 -9.10
C LEU A 22 -3.34 3.93 -10.36
N GLU A 23 -2.73 2.75 -10.45
CA GLU A 23 -2.01 2.31 -11.65
C GLU A 23 -2.96 2.02 -12.81
N TYR A 24 -4.13 1.44 -12.54
CA TYR A 24 -5.11 1.08 -13.57
C TYR A 24 -5.90 2.28 -14.12
N GLN A 25 -6.33 3.21 -13.26
CA GLN A 25 -7.12 4.38 -13.67
C GLN A 25 -6.29 5.45 -14.38
N ASN A 26 -4.97 5.45 -14.21
CA ASN A 26 -4.11 6.52 -14.70
C ASN A 26 -3.14 6.00 -15.74
N SER A 27 -3.61 5.83 -16.97
CA SER A 27 -2.72 5.62 -18.13
C SER A 27 -1.75 6.80 -18.34
N ILE A 28 -2.04 7.96 -17.74
CA ILE A 28 -1.15 9.12 -17.62
C ILE A 28 -1.16 9.52 -16.14
N LEU A 29 -0.17 9.04 -15.39
CA LEU A 29 0.03 9.43 -14.00
C LEU A 29 0.46 10.91 -13.97
N THR A 30 -0.39 11.79 -13.44
CA THR A 30 0.02 13.16 -13.11
C THR A 30 1.03 13.12 -11.95
N LYS A 31 1.96 14.09 -11.88
CA LYS A 31 3.00 14.15 -10.82
C LYS A 31 2.44 13.96 -9.41
N GLU A 32 1.26 14.51 -9.12
CA GLU A 32 0.59 14.34 -7.82
C GLU A 32 0.19 12.88 -7.55
N LYS A 33 -0.30 12.18 -8.57
CA LYS A 33 -0.67 10.77 -8.46
C LYS A 33 0.56 9.87 -8.37
N GLU A 34 1.67 10.23 -9.02
CA GLU A 34 2.96 9.51 -8.87
C GLU A 34 3.47 9.62 -7.44
N GLU A 35 3.43 10.82 -6.87
CA GLU A 35 3.85 11.04 -5.49
C GLU A 35 2.97 10.26 -4.49
N LYS A 36 1.65 10.27 -4.69
CA LYS A 36 0.72 9.45 -3.90
C LYS A 36 1.02 7.95 -4.05
N LEU A 37 1.31 7.49 -5.26
CA LEU A 37 1.66 6.08 -5.51
C LEU A 37 2.96 5.71 -4.78
N ARG A 38 3.97 6.58 -4.85
CA ARG A 38 5.26 6.39 -4.17
C ARG A 38 5.09 6.32 -2.65
N GLN A 39 4.29 7.22 -2.07
CA GLN A 39 3.97 7.22 -0.64
C GLN A 39 3.23 5.93 -0.22
N LEU A 40 2.27 5.46 -1.02
CA LEU A 40 1.55 4.22 -0.75
C LEU A 40 2.48 2.99 -0.79
N LYS A 41 3.34 2.88 -1.82
CA LYS A 41 4.33 1.80 -1.93
C LYS A 41 5.31 1.80 -0.74
N GLN A 42 5.75 2.98 -0.31
CA GLN A 42 6.65 3.10 0.85
C GLN A 42 5.95 2.78 2.18
N THR A 43 4.66 3.12 2.30
CA THR A 43 3.85 2.75 3.47
C THR A 43 3.64 1.24 3.53
N GLU A 44 3.38 0.58 2.39
CA GLU A 44 3.27 -0.88 2.33
C GLU A 44 4.58 -1.56 2.77
N LEU A 45 5.71 -1.10 2.23
CA LEU A 45 7.03 -1.65 2.56
C LEU A 45 7.35 -1.51 4.06
N ASN A 46 7.11 -0.34 4.63
CA ASN A 46 7.32 -0.11 6.06
C ASN A 46 6.42 -1.00 6.92
N LEU A 47 5.17 -1.23 6.52
CA LEU A 47 4.27 -2.12 7.25
C LEU A 47 4.71 -3.59 7.13
N ARG A 48 5.18 -4.03 5.96
CA ARG A 48 5.74 -5.39 5.80
C ARG A 48 6.97 -5.60 6.66
N GLN A 49 7.91 -4.65 6.64
CA GLN A 49 9.14 -4.71 7.42
C GLN A 49 8.90 -4.64 8.94
N ASN A 50 8.08 -3.69 9.41
CA ASN A 50 7.84 -3.51 10.85
C ASN A 50 7.08 -4.67 11.49
N TYR A 51 6.28 -5.39 10.71
CA TYR A 51 5.47 -6.49 11.22
C TYR A 51 5.96 -7.87 10.77
N HIS A 52 7.13 -7.95 10.13
CA HIS A 52 7.73 -9.18 9.59
C HIS A 52 6.73 -9.98 8.73
N ILE A 53 5.98 -9.28 7.89
CA ILE A 53 4.99 -9.87 6.98
C ILE A 53 5.67 -10.01 5.61
N ASP A 54 6.10 -11.23 5.30
CA ASP A 54 6.64 -11.64 3.99
C ASP A 54 5.50 -11.84 2.97
#